data_AF-A0A531Z994-F1
#
_entry.id   AF-A0A531Z994-F1
#
_cell.length_a   1.000
_cell.length_b   1.000
_cell.length_c   1.000
_cell.angle_alpha   90.00
_cell.angle_beta   90.00
_cell.angle_gamma   90.00
#
_symmetry.space_group_name_H-M   'P 1'
#
loop_
_entity.id
_entity.type
_entity.pdbx_description
1 polymer ?
#
loop_
_entity_poly.entity_id
_entity_poly.type
_entity_poly.pdbx_seq_one_letter_code
_entity_poly.pdbx_strand_id
1 'polypeptide(L)'
;MNDDAIQPGQIRRLAEGFEGCLERWMGHEQETVWRMLTEPPQFVQWLAPGSIELRKGGRVHIDFGDSGVVIDSTVLAFDPPRLLAYSWSSGDGADRPLRWELDTVGSGTALTLTVQLSAGEDIAKACAGFEAHLEMLAAALEGVPIRFPFDRYLAARHAYQELLAE
;
A
#
# COMPACT_ATOMS: atom_id res chain seq x y z
N MET A 1 11.06 7.65 27.33
CA MET A 1 9.72 7.92 26.80
C MET A 1 9.89 8.07 25.31
N ASN A 2 9.84 6.96 24.56
CA ASN A 2 9.86 7.02 23.09
C ASN A 2 8.42 7.13 22.66
N ASP A 3 8.06 8.32 22.19
CA ASP A 3 6.78 8.65 21.56
C ASP A 3 6.72 8.08 20.12
N ASP A 4 7.08 6.80 19.94
CA ASP A 4 6.90 6.05 18.69
C ASP A 4 5.46 5.54 18.57
N ALA A 5 4.49 6.36 18.98
CA ALA A 5 3.09 6.05 18.76
C ALA A 5 2.86 6.09 17.23
N ILE A 6 2.53 4.93 16.65
CA ILE A 6 2.06 4.85 15.27
C ILE A 6 0.88 5.80 15.16
N GLN A 7 0.94 6.77 14.26
CA GLN A 7 -0.23 7.52 13.83
C GLN A 7 -0.92 6.70 12.73
N PRO A 8 -2.00 5.97 13.05
CA PRO A 8 -2.72 5.22 12.02
C PRO A 8 -3.32 6.19 11.01
N GLY A 9 -3.48 5.70 9.78
CA GLY A 9 -4.36 6.32 8.81
C GLY A 9 -5.82 6.32 9.26
N GLN A 10 -6.70 6.73 8.37
CA GLN A 10 -8.14 6.79 8.64
C GLN A 10 -8.80 5.51 8.17
N ILE A 11 -9.81 5.03 8.92
CA ILE A 11 -10.72 4.00 8.45
C ILE A 11 -12.14 4.57 8.40
N ARG A 12 -12.82 4.35 7.30
CA ARG A 12 -14.21 4.73 7.07
C ARG A 12 -15.04 3.50 6.71
N ARG A 13 -16.18 3.35 7.37
CA ARG A 13 -17.17 2.34 6.98
C ARG A 13 -17.93 2.79 5.73
N LEU A 14 -18.00 1.92 4.73
CA LEU A 14 -18.78 2.08 3.51
C LEU A 14 -20.07 1.25 3.60
N ALA A 15 -20.96 1.40 2.61
CA ALA A 15 -22.20 0.61 2.54
C ALA A 15 -21.93 -0.90 2.46
N GLU A 16 -20.90 -1.31 1.70
CA GLU A 16 -20.59 -2.71 1.41
C GLU A 16 -19.22 -3.15 1.96
N GLY A 17 -18.61 -2.36 2.85
CA GLY A 17 -17.29 -2.68 3.37
C GLY A 17 -16.61 -1.56 4.12
N PHE A 18 -15.30 -1.48 3.96
CA PHE A 18 -14.45 -0.49 4.60
C PHE A 18 -13.47 0.12 3.62
N GLU A 19 -13.06 1.34 3.93
CA GLU A 19 -11.99 2.05 3.25
C GLU A 19 -10.98 2.52 4.28
N GLY A 20 -9.72 2.16 4.09
CA GLY A 20 -8.57 2.71 4.79
C GLY A 20 -7.88 3.75 3.91
N CYS A 21 -7.45 4.87 4.49
CA CYS A 21 -6.66 5.90 3.84
C CYS A 21 -5.37 6.15 4.64
N LEU A 22 -4.22 5.86 4.03
CA LEU A 22 -2.90 6.02 4.62
C LEU A 22 -2.13 7.09 3.84
N GLU A 23 -1.67 8.13 4.54
CA GLU A 23 -0.96 9.25 3.92
C GLU A 23 0.49 9.31 4.42
N ARG A 24 1.46 9.45 3.51
CA ARG A 24 2.88 9.55 3.85
C ARG A 24 3.53 10.64 3.03
N TRP A 25 4.31 11.49 3.69
CA TRP A 25 5.22 12.40 3.01
C TRP A 25 6.53 11.68 2.70
N MET A 26 6.93 11.69 1.44
CA MET A 26 8.18 11.11 0.95
C MET A 26 9.14 12.24 0.59
N GLY A 27 10.35 12.20 1.14
CA GLY A 27 11.40 13.20 0.91
C GLY A 27 12.05 13.16 -0.49
N HIS A 28 11.34 12.61 -1.47
CA HIS A 28 11.82 12.34 -2.82
C HIS A 28 10.87 12.94 -3.86
N GLU A 29 11.41 13.23 -5.04
CA GLU A 29 10.64 13.72 -6.19
C GLU A 29 9.57 12.70 -6.63
N GLN A 30 8.47 13.20 -7.19
CA GLN A 30 7.32 12.38 -7.57
C GLN A 30 7.71 11.25 -8.54
N GLU A 31 8.57 11.54 -9.52
CA GLU A 31 9.05 10.53 -10.48
C GLU A 31 9.85 9.42 -9.80
N THR A 32 10.62 9.73 -8.76
CA THR A 32 11.37 8.72 -8.01
C THR A 32 10.42 7.81 -7.22
N VAL A 33 9.43 8.38 -6.54
CA VAL A 33 8.40 7.59 -5.85
C VAL A 33 7.57 6.77 -6.85
N TRP A 34 7.21 7.36 -7.99
CA TRP A 34 6.45 6.69 -9.04
C TRP A 34 7.16 5.45 -9.59
N ARG A 35 8.47 5.54 -9.85
CA ARG A 35 9.28 4.38 -10.26
C ARG A 35 9.21 3.24 -9.24
N MET A 36 9.22 3.53 -7.94
CA MET A 36 9.08 2.50 -6.91
C MET A 36 7.75 1.74 -6.98
N LEU A 37 6.69 2.39 -7.47
CA LEU A 37 5.36 1.83 -7.63
C LEU A 37 5.11 1.14 -8.97
N THR A 38 5.91 1.44 -10.00
CA THR A 38 5.67 0.94 -11.37
C THR A 38 6.76 0.02 -11.94
N GLU A 39 7.99 0.10 -11.45
CA GLU A 39 9.12 -0.63 -12.03
C GLU A 39 9.39 -1.96 -11.30
N PRO A 40 9.34 -3.12 -12.00
CA PRO A 40 9.59 -4.43 -11.40
C PRO A 40 10.87 -4.56 -10.54
N PRO A 41 12.03 -4.01 -10.95
CA PRO A 41 13.24 -4.08 -10.12
C PRO A 41 13.15 -3.33 -8.79
N GLN A 42 12.18 -2.41 -8.63
CA GLN A 42 11.98 -1.67 -7.39
C GLN A 42 11.08 -2.43 -6.41
N PHE A 43 10.14 -3.24 -6.91
CA PHE A 43 9.16 -3.92 -6.04
C PHE A 43 9.84 -4.86 -5.05
N VAL A 44 10.90 -5.54 -5.46
CA VAL A 44 11.66 -6.46 -4.60
C VAL A 44 12.33 -5.78 -3.40
N GLN A 45 12.47 -4.44 -3.42
CA GLN A 45 13.10 -3.69 -2.35
C GLN A 45 12.16 -3.40 -1.19
N TRP A 46 10.84 -3.39 -1.44
CA TRP A 46 9.85 -2.97 -0.43
C TRP A 46 8.57 -3.80 -0.39
N LEU A 47 8.35 -4.68 -1.37
CA LEU A 47 7.11 -5.43 -1.57
C LEU A 47 7.41 -6.91 -1.86
N ALA A 48 7.36 -7.31 -3.13
CA ALA A 48 7.68 -8.66 -3.60
C ALA A 48 7.98 -8.62 -5.12
N PRO A 49 8.62 -9.66 -5.69
CA PRO A 49 8.76 -9.77 -7.14
C PRO A 49 7.41 -9.68 -7.87
N GLY A 50 7.37 -8.92 -8.97
CA GLY A 50 6.13 -8.72 -9.71
C GLY A 50 6.27 -7.80 -10.91
N SER A 51 5.17 -7.59 -11.62
CA SER A 51 5.08 -6.68 -12.76
C SER A 51 3.68 -6.12 -12.91
N ILE A 52 3.60 -4.91 -13.48
CA ILE A 52 2.35 -4.23 -13.80
C ILE A 52 2.43 -3.76 -15.25
N GLU A 53 1.48 -4.15 -16.09
CA GLU A 53 1.31 -3.53 -17.40
C GLU A 53 0.74 -2.12 -17.22
N LEU A 54 1.56 -1.10 -17.51
CA LEU A 54 1.29 0.31 -17.22
C LEU A 54 0.25 0.95 -18.17
N ARG A 55 -0.97 0.43 -18.11
CA ARG A 55 -2.16 0.90 -18.83
C ARG A 55 -3.42 0.39 -18.14
N LYS A 56 -4.54 1.10 -18.27
CA LYS A 56 -5.84 0.61 -17.80
C LYS A 56 -6.17 -0.75 -18.45
N GLY A 57 -6.61 -1.72 -17.65
CA GLY A 57 -6.87 -3.10 -18.06
C GLY A 57 -5.60 -3.95 -18.24
N GLY A 58 -4.41 -3.39 -18.01
CA GLY A 58 -3.16 -4.14 -18.00
C GLY A 58 -3.10 -5.14 -16.85
N ARG A 59 -2.41 -6.25 -17.04
CA ARG A 59 -2.24 -7.28 -16.00
C ARG A 59 -1.34 -6.79 -14.86
N VAL A 60 -1.72 -7.14 -13.63
CA VAL A 60 -0.93 -6.97 -12.41
C VAL A 60 -0.59 -8.33 -11.87
N HIS A 61 0.68 -8.58 -11.57
CA HIS A 61 1.14 -9.81 -10.97
C HIS A 61 2.20 -9.55 -9.92
N ILE A 62 1.95 -9.95 -8.67
CA ILE A 62 2.90 -9.81 -7.56
C ILE A 62 2.91 -11.14 -6.80
N ASP A 63 4.10 -11.71 -6.60
CA ASP A 63 4.27 -13.04 -6.03
C ASP A 63 5.06 -12.99 -4.72
N PHE A 64 4.39 -13.32 -3.61
CA PHE A 64 4.99 -13.38 -2.27
C PHE A 64 5.58 -14.75 -1.95
N GLY A 65 5.88 -15.57 -2.97
CA GLY A 65 6.69 -16.78 -2.91
C GLY A 65 6.32 -17.72 -1.76
N ASP A 66 7.14 -17.75 -0.72
CA ASP A 66 7.04 -18.64 0.44
C ASP A 66 5.71 -18.54 1.20
N SER A 67 4.98 -17.42 1.08
CA SER A 67 3.64 -17.28 1.69
C SER A 67 2.52 -17.98 0.90
N GLY A 68 2.77 -18.34 -0.36
CA GLY A 68 1.76 -18.82 -1.30
C GLY A 68 0.76 -17.75 -1.74
N VAL A 69 0.96 -16.48 -1.35
CA VAL A 69 0.08 -15.36 -1.73
C VAL A 69 0.54 -14.80 -3.08
N VAL A 70 -0.38 -14.79 -4.03
CA VAL A 70 -0.20 -14.14 -5.32
C VAL A 70 -1.26 -13.05 -5.45
N ILE A 71 -0.89 -11.92 -6.02
CA ILE A 71 -1.80 -10.91 -6.57
C ILE A 71 -1.80 -11.13 -8.08
N ASP A 72 -2.98 -11.35 -8.65
CA ASP A 72 -3.18 -11.55 -10.08
C ASP A 72 -4.50 -10.87 -10.47
N SER A 73 -4.37 -9.65 -10.97
CA SER A 73 -5.51 -8.76 -11.21
C SER A 73 -5.26 -7.85 -12.41
N THR A 74 -6.06 -6.80 -12.54
CA THR A 74 -5.90 -5.80 -13.60
C THR A 74 -5.83 -4.38 -13.05
N VAL A 75 -5.16 -3.51 -13.80
CA VAL A 75 -5.10 -2.08 -13.53
C VAL A 75 -6.48 -1.45 -13.76
N LEU A 76 -7.04 -0.88 -12.70
CA LEU A 76 -8.35 -0.22 -12.67
C LEU A 76 -8.27 1.23 -13.16
N ALA A 77 -7.20 1.94 -12.80
CA ALA A 77 -6.92 3.31 -13.23
C ALA A 77 -5.41 3.55 -13.37
N PHE A 78 -5.04 4.37 -14.35
CA PHE A 78 -3.66 4.71 -14.64
C PHE A 78 -3.58 6.12 -15.23
N ASP A 79 -2.93 7.03 -14.52
CA ASP A 79 -2.65 8.41 -14.93
C ASP A 79 -1.26 8.81 -14.41
N PRO A 80 -0.18 8.49 -15.16
CA PRO A 80 1.19 8.69 -14.71
C PRO A 80 1.57 10.19 -14.67
N PRO A 81 2.41 10.63 -13.72
CA PRO A 81 2.99 9.89 -12.59
C PRO A 81 2.16 10.03 -11.30
N ARG A 82 0.84 10.23 -11.42
CA ARG A 82 -0.02 10.68 -10.31
C ARG A 82 -0.87 9.58 -9.70
N LEU A 83 -1.31 8.61 -10.50
CA LEU A 83 -2.33 7.65 -10.07
C LEU A 83 -2.10 6.27 -10.68
N LEU A 84 -2.02 5.27 -9.79
CA LEU A 84 -2.09 3.85 -10.13
C LEU A 84 -3.14 3.19 -9.24
N ALA A 85 -4.12 2.53 -9.84
CA ALA A 85 -5.09 1.73 -9.10
C ALA A 85 -5.21 0.33 -9.70
N TYR A 86 -5.27 -0.68 -8.84
CA TYR A 86 -5.47 -2.09 -9.20
C TYR A 86 -6.08 -2.84 -8.02
N SER A 87 -6.57 -4.05 -8.24
CA SER A 87 -7.10 -4.87 -7.14
C SER A 87 -5.97 -5.68 -6.47
N TRP A 88 -5.89 -5.65 -5.14
CA TRP A 88 -5.04 -6.52 -4.33
C TRP A 88 -5.71 -7.87 -4.09
N SER A 89 -6.07 -8.55 -5.18
CA SER A 89 -6.76 -9.84 -5.19
C SER A 89 -6.07 -10.81 -6.14
N SER A 90 -6.46 -12.08 -6.05
CA SER A 90 -6.09 -13.11 -7.02
C SER A 90 -7.26 -14.04 -7.30
N GLY A 91 -7.28 -14.57 -8.52
CA GLY A 91 -8.29 -15.52 -8.99
C GLY A 91 -9.71 -14.99 -8.80
N ASP A 92 -10.62 -15.87 -8.38
CA ASP A 92 -12.05 -15.57 -8.17
C ASP A 92 -12.34 -14.96 -6.78
N GLY A 93 -11.32 -14.48 -6.07
CA GLY A 93 -11.49 -13.83 -4.78
C GLY A 93 -12.20 -12.47 -4.89
N ALA A 94 -12.76 -11.99 -3.78
CA ALA A 94 -13.33 -10.64 -3.72
C ALA A 94 -12.30 -9.57 -4.14
N ASP A 95 -12.76 -8.58 -4.89
CA ASP A 95 -11.94 -7.44 -5.27
C ASP A 95 -11.54 -6.63 -4.02
N ARG A 96 -10.28 -6.22 -3.99
CA ARG A 96 -9.70 -5.38 -2.94
C ARG A 96 -9.03 -4.17 -3.58
N PRO A 97 -9.80 -3.19 -4.06
CA PRO A 97 -9.23 -2.05 -4.75
C PRO A 97 -8.16 -1.36 -3.91
N LEU A 98 -6.97 -1.21 -4.50
CA LEU A 98 -5.93 -0.32 -4.04
C LEU A 98 -5.80 0.85 -5.00
N ARG A 99 -5.61 2.03 -4.44
CA ARG A 99 -5.37 3.25 -5.19
C ARG A 99 -4.20 4.00 -4.57
N TRP A 100 -3.17 4.20 -5.37
CA TRP A 100 -1.99 4.98 -5.06
C TRP A 100 -2.10 6.33 -5.75
N GLU A 101 -2.05 7.41 -4.97
CA GLU A 101 -2.07 8.79 -5.47
C GLU A 101 -0.80 9.51 -5.01
N LEU A 102 -0.17 10.23 -5.93
CA LEU A 102 1.03 11.02 -5.69
C LEU A 102 0.78 12.48 -6.08
N ASP A 103 1.08 13.39 -5.17
CA ASP A 103 1.06 14.84 -5.42
C ASP A 103 2.39 15.47 -4.98
N THR A 104 2.91 16.39 -5.78
CA THR A 104 4.11 17.16 -5.41
C THR A 104 3.78 18.16 -4.31
N VAL A 105 4.51 18.10 -3.19
CA VAL A 105 4.36 19.02 -2.06
C VAL A 105 5.73 19.54 -1.64
N GLY A 106 5.99 20.82 -1.94
CA GLY A 106 7.30 21.44 -1.70
C GLY A 106 8.38 20.74 -2.53
N SER A 107 9.41 20.21 -1.85
CA SER A 107 10.50 19.43 -2.46
C SER A 107 10.27 17.92 -2.42
N GLY A 108 9.14 17.46 -1.89
CA GLY A 108 8.82 16.03 -1.74
C GLY A 108 7.50 15.65 -2.38
N THR A 109 7.03 14.46 -2.03
CA THR A 109 5.80 13.86 -2.58
C THR A 109 4.88 13.45 -1.45
N ALA A 110 3.63 13.91 -1.49
CA ALA A 110 2.56 13.33 -0.69
C ALA A 110 2.07 12.07 -1.41
N LEU A 111 2.19 10.93 -0.75
CA LEU A 111 1.65 9.65 -1.18
C LEU A 111 0.40 9.35 -0.36
N THR A 112 -0.70 9.07 -1.04
CA THR A 112 -1.94 8.58 -0.44
C THR A 112 -2.21 7.18 -0.96
N LEU A 113 -2.35 6.22 -0.05
CA LEU A 113 -2.77 4.86 -0.33
C LEU A 113 -4.19 4.67 0.21
N THR A 114 -5.13 4.41 -0.69
CA THR A 114 -6.49 3.99 -0.34
C THR A 114 -6.62 2.48 -0.49
N VAL A 115 -7.15 1.83 0.55
CA VAL A 115 -7.37 0.38 0.64
C VAL A 115 -8.86 0.14 0.83
N GLN A 116 -9.51 -0.60 -0.07
CA GLN A 116 -10.91 -0.98 0.09
C GLN A 116 -11.06 -2.49 0.27
N LEU A 117 -11.92 -2.89 1.20
CA LEU A 117 -12.23 -4.28 1.49
C LEU A 117 -13.74 -4.49 1.69
N SER A 118 -14.19 -5.72 1.47
CA SER A 118 -15.57 -6.12 1.76
C SER A 118 -15.83 -6.21 3.27
N ALA A 119 -17.09 -6.08 3.69
CA ALA A 119 -17.46 -6.02 5.12
C ALA A 119 -17.06 -7.25 5.97
N GLY A 120 -16.82 -8.39 5.34
CA GLY A 120 -16.37 -9.62 6.01
C GLY A 120 -14.85 -9.72 6.21
N GLU A 121 -14.08 -8.71 5.79
CA GLU A 121 -12.62 -8.74 5.80
C GLU A 121 -12.04 -7.82 6.89
N ASP A 122 -10.82 -8.14 7.34
CA ASP A 122 -10.13 -7.41 8.41
C ASP A 122 -9.36 -6.20 7.84
N ILE A 123 -10.04 -5.05 7.77
CA ILE A 123 -9.45 -3.78 7.30
C ILE A 123 -8.31 -3.29 8.20
N ALA A 124 -8.37 -3.55 9.51
CA ALA A 124 -7.30 -3.18 10.43
C ALA A 124 -6.01 -3.96 10.12
N LYS A 125 -6.12 -5.26 9.88
CA LYS A 125 -4.99 -6.10 9.44
C LYS A 125 -4.43 -5.63 8.09
N ALA A 126 -5.28 -5.29 7.13
CA ALA A 126 -4.83 -4.84 5.82
C ALA A 126 -4.08 -3.50 5.90
N CYS A 127 -4.66 -2.50 6.56
CA CYS A 127 -4.02 -1.20 6.74
C CYS A 127 -2.70 -1.34 7.51
N ALA A 128 -2.66 -2.15 8.58
CA ALA A 128 -1.42 -2.43 9.31
C ALA A 128 -0.35 -3.13 8.46
N GLY A 129 -0.77 -4.02 7.55
CA GLY A 129 0.14 -4.63 6.57
C GLY A 129 0.75 -3.58 5.65
N PHE A 130 -0.06 -2.65 5.13
CA PHE A 130 0.45 -1.56 4.29
C PHE A 130 1.28 -0.54 5.07
N GLU A 131 1.03 -0.32 6.35
CA GLU A 131 1.90 0.49 7.21
C GLU A 131 3.34 -0.02 7.24
N ALA A 132 3.51 -1.34 7.31
CA ALA A 132 4.83 -1.96 7.27
C ALA A 132 5.48 -1.86 5.89
N HIS A 133 4.71 -2.05 4.82
CA HIS A 133 5.24 -1.90 3.45
C HIS A 133 5.58 -0.44 3.10
N LEU A 134 4.83 0.54 3.61
CA LEU A 134 5.14 1.96 3.43
C LEU A 134 6.44 2.36 4.15
N GLU A 135 6.74 1.75 5.30
CA GLU A 135 8.05 1.89 5.96
C GLU A 135 9.18 1.28 5.12
N MET A 136 8.95 0.08 4.57
CA MET A 136 9.91 -0.56 3.67
C MET A 136 10.14 0.29 2.40
N LEU A 137 9.09 0.90 1.86
CA LEU A 137 9.16 1.80 0.71
C LEU A 137 9.99 3.05 1.04
N ALA A 138 9.75 3.67 2.19
CA ALA A 138 10.53 4.81 2.65
C ALA A 138 12.01 4.44 2.82
N ALA A 139 12.32 3.31 3.46
CA ALA A 139 13.70 2.85 3.64
C ALA A 139 14.38 2.50 2.30
N ALA A 140 13.65 1.91 1.35
CA ALA A 140 14.17 1.60 0.02
C ALA A 140 14.47 2.89 -0.79
N LEU A 141 13.63 3.93 -0.66
CA LEU A 141 13.89 5.25 -1.26
C LEU A 141 15.19 5.89 -0.72
N GLU A 142 15.53 5.64 0.55
CA GLU A 142 16.80 6.05 1.15
C GLU A 142 18.00 5.14 0.77
N GLY A 143 17.77 4.12 -0.06
CA GLY A 143 18.80 3.16 -0.47
C GLY A 143 19.19 2.14 0.62
N VAL A 144 18.37 2.01 1.67
CA VAL A 144 18.59 1.12 2.81
C VAL A 144 17.40 0.16 3.01
N PRO A 145 17.08 -0.72 2.04
CA PRO A 145 15.92 -1.60 2.12
C PRO A 145 15.98 -2.47 3.39
N ILE A 146 14.86 -2.51 4.11
CA ILE A 146 14.70 -3.26 5.36
C ILE A 146 13.83 -4.49 5.15
N ARG A 147 13.89 -5.42 6.11
CA ARG A 147 12.93 -6.52 6.18
C ARG A 147 11.61 -6.01 6.76
N PHE A 148 10.53 -6.77 6.53
CA PHE A 148 9.21 -6.47 7.07
C PHE A 148 9.25 -6.12 8.57
N PRO A 149 8.93 -4.87 8.96
CA PRO A 149 9.03 -4.42 10.34
C PRO A 149 7.85 -4.95 11.17
N PHE A 150 8.00 -6.15 11.72
CA PHE A 150 6.93 -6.85 12.42
C PHE A 150 6.38 -6.08 13.64
N ASP A 151 7.24 -5.40 14.39
CA ASP A 151 6.83 -4.58 15.54
C ASP A 151 5.95 -3.40 15.10
N ARG A 152 6.28 -2.77 13.96
CA ARG A 152 5.48 -1.70 13.34
C ARG A 152 4.10 -2.23 12.93
N TYR A 153 4.06 -3.40 12.29
CA TYR A 153 2.81 -4.06 11.91
C TYR A 153 1.92 -4.35 13.14
N LEU A 154 2.48 -4.89 14.23
CA LEU A 154 1.72 -5.19 15.44
C LEU A 154 1.17 -3.92 16.09
N ALA A 155 2.00 -2.88 16.22
CA ALA A 155 1.59 -1.61 16.80
C ALA A 155 0.50 -0.92 15.95
N ALA A 156 0.65 -0.90 14.62
CA ALA A 156 -0.37 -0.41 13.70
C ALA A 156 -1.68 -1.20 13.81
N ARG A 157 -1.59 -2.54 13.88
CA ARG A 157 -2.77 -3.40 14.01
C ARG A 157 -3.57 -3.07 15.27
N HIS A 158 -2.88 -2.88 16.39
CA HIS A 158 -3.53 -2.47 17.64
C HIS A 158 -4.25 -1.13 17.48
N ALA A 159 -3.56 -0.12 16.93
CA ALA A 159 -4.13 1.22 16.75
C ALA A 159 -5.37 1.22 15.84
N TYR A 160 -5.35 0.47 14.72
CA TYR A 160 -6.53 0.36 13.86
C TYR A 160 -7.69 -0.42 14.49
N GLN A 161 -7.41 -1.39 15.38
CA GLN A 161 -8.44 -2.10 16.12
C GLN A 161 -9.13 -1.19 17.14
N GLU A 162 -8.36 -0.31 17.81
CA GLU A 162 -8.91 0.70 18.70
C GLU A 162 -9.81 1.69 17.93
N LEU A 163 -9.37 2.17 16.77
CA LEU A 163 -10.18 3.05 15.90
C LEU A 163 -11.51 2.43 15.45
N LEU A 164 -11.57 1.11 15.28
CA LEU A 164 -12.80 0.41 14.89
C LEU A 164 -13.72 0.10 16.08
N ALA A 165 -13.21 0.20 17.30
CA ALA A 165 -13.97 -0.03 18.53
C ALA A 165 -14.70 1.23 19.02
N GLU A 166 -14.30 2.41 18.53
CA GLU A 166 -14.94 3.71 18.77
C GLU A 166 -16.18 3.93 17.88
#